data_AF-A0A2T5BNK5-F1
#
_entry.id   AF-A0A2T5BNK5-F1
#
_cell.length_a   1.000
_cell.length_b   1.000
_cell.length_c   1.000
_cell.angle_alpha   90.00
_cell.angle_beta   90.00
_cell.angle_gamma   90.00
#
_symmetry.space_group_name_H-M   'P 1'
#
loop_
_entity.id
_entity.type
_entity.pdbx_description
1 polymer ?
#
loop_
_entity_poly.entity_id
_entity_poly.type
_entity_poly.pdbx_seq_one_letter_code
_entity_poly.pdbx_strand_id
1 'polypeptide(L)' 'MRRIDDLHMEYPFSGSRMMKGLLRQEGFTAGRLHVATCMKRMGIQALYRRPNTSKPAPGHKVYPYLLRKRKRCVGPT' A
#
# COMPACT_ATOMS: atom_id res chain seq x y z
N MET A 1 -2.86 -20.70 8.55
CA MET A 1 -2.23 -19.38 8.75
C MET A 1 -0.80 -19.30 8.21
N ARG A 2 0.02 -20.38 8.26
CA ARG A 2 1.37 -20.42 7.64
C ARG A 2 1.41 -19.92 6.20
N ARG A 3 0.51 -20.39 5.34
CA ARG A 3 0.53 -20.01 3.92
C ARG A 3 0.38 -18.51 3.64
N ILE A 4 -0.35 -17.79 4.50
CA ILE A 4 -0.49 -16.33 4.37
C ILE A 4 0.85 -15.64 4.67
N ASP A 5 1.63 -16.18 5.60
CA ASP A 5 2.96 -15.68 5.93
C ASP A 5 3.94 -15.90 4.77
N ASP A 6 4.00 -17.12 4.23
CA ASP A 6 4.84 -17.47 3.09
C ASP A 6 4.53 -16.57 1.88
N LEU A 7 3.25 -16.41 1.54
CA LEU A 7 2.80 -15.54 0.45
C LEU A 7 3.08 -14.06 0.72
N HIS A 8 3.08 -13.63 1.98
CA HIS A 8 3.43 -12.25 2.31
C HIS A 8 4.93 -11.98 2.16
N MET A 9 5.78 -12.96 2.48
CA MET A 9 7.22 -12.87 2.26
C MET A 9 7.57 -12.82 0.76
N GLU A 10 6.85 -13.60 -0.05
CA GLU A 10 7.03 -13.60 -1.50
C GLU A 10 6.41 -12.35 -2.16
N TYR A 11 5.25 -11.91 -1.67
CA TYR A 11 4.50 -10.78 -2.22
C TYR A 11 4.12 -9.76 -1.12
N PRO A 12 5.05 -8.89 -0.67
CA PRO A 12 4.80 -7.95 0.42
C PRO A 12 3.75 -6.88 0.11
N PHE A 13 3.42 -6.66 -1.17
CA PHE A 13 2.37 -5.75 -1.64
C PHE A 13 0.97 -6.38 -1.66
N SER A 14 0.86 -7.68 -1.40
CA SER A 14 -0.41 -8.41 -1.52
C SER A 14 -1.33 -8.13 -0.33
N GLY A 15 -2.32 -7.26 -0.52
CA GLY A 15 -3.39 -7.03 0.45
C GLY A 15 -4.42 -8.16 0.47
N SER A 16 -5.36 -8.11 1.41
CA SER A 16 -6.41 -9.12 1.59
C SER A 16 -7.19 -9.48 0.32
N ARG A 17 -7.34 -8.54 -0.63
CA ARG A 17 -7.98 -8.77 -1.92
C ARG A 17 -7.13 -9.63 -2.86
N MET A 18 -5.83 -9.35 -2.98
CA MET A 18 -4.91 -10.13 -3.80
C MET A 18 -4.60 -11.48 -3.16
N MET A 19 -4.39 -11.48 -1.84
CA MET A 19 -4.12 -12.68 -1.05
C MET A 19 -5.26 -13.71 -1.17
N LYS A 20 -6.53 -13.27 -1.20
CA LYS A 20 -7.67 -14.15 -1.51
C LYS A 20 -7.52 -14.85 -2.87
N GLY A 21 -7.06 -14.13 -3.89
CA GLY A 21 -6.87 -14.68 -5.24
C GLY A 21 -5.77 -15.74 -5.28
N LEU A 22 -4.62 -15.42 -4.66
CA LEU A 22 -3.48 -16.34 -4.55
C LEU A 22 -3.87 -17.62 -3.81
N LEU A 23 -4.53 -17.49 -2.65
CA LEU A 23 -5.02 -18.63 -1.88
C LEU A 23 -6.04 -19.47 -2.67
N ARG A 24 -6.88 -18.83 -3.49
CA ARG A 24 -7.84 -19.54 -4.34
C ARG A 24 -7.15 -20.33 -5.46
N GLN A 25 -6.07 -19.81 -6.04
CA GLN A 25 -5.27 -20.52 -7.04
C GLN A 25 -4.60 -21.77 -6.45
N GLU A 26 -4.25 -21.72 -5.17
CA GLU A 26 -3.69 -22.86 -4.42
C GLU A 26 -4.77 -23.84 -3.90
N GLY A 27 -6.05 -23.58 -4.16
CA GLY A 27 -7.16 -24.45 -3.75
C GLY A 27 -7.77 -24.15 -2.37
N PHE A 28 -7.35 -23.07 -1.70
CA PHE A 28 -7.94 -22.66 -0.43
C PHE A 28 -9.21 -21.82 -0.65
N THR A 29 -10.31 -22.24 -0.03
CA THR A 29 -11.61 -21.54 -0.06
C THR A 29 -11.73 -20.51 1.07
N ALA A 30 -10.88 -19.47 1.05
CA ALA A 30 -10.92 -18.39 2.04
C ALA A 30 -11.66 -17.15 1.53
N GLY A 31 -12.61 -16.63 2.31
CA GLY A 31 -13.28 -15.37 2.04
C GLY A 31 -12.40 -14.15 2.33
N ARG A 32 -12.69 -12.99 1.71
CA ARG A 32 -11.93 -11.74 1.93
C ARG A 32 -11.86 -11.35 3.41
N LEU A 33 -12.98 -11.48 4.13
CA LEU A 33 -13.06 -11.17 5.56
C LEU A 33 -12.18 -12.09 6.39
N HIS A 34 -12.16 -13.39 6.05
CA HIS A 34 -11.34 -14.37 6.74
C HIS A 34 -9.85 -14.07 6.57
N VAL A 35 -9.42 -13.80 5.33
CA VAL A 35 -8.04 -13.41 5.03
C VAL A 35 -7.67 -12.10 5.73
N ALA A 36 -8.54 -11.10 5.72
CA ALA A 36 -8.29 -9.82 6.40
C ALA A 36 -8.15 -9.99 7.92
N THR A 37 -8.98 -10.82 8.55
CA THR A 37 -8.89 -11.14 9.97
C THR A 37 -7.60 -11.90 10.29
N CYS A 38 -7.20 -12.87 9.47
CA CYS A 38 -5.92 -13.58 9.63
C CYS A 38 -4.73 -12.61 9.53
N MET A 39 -4.67 -11.77 8.50
CA MET A 39 -3.61 -10.76 8.35
C MET A 39 -3.57 -9.81 9.56
N LYS A 40 -4.74 -9.35 10.04
CA LYS A 40 -4.83 -8.48 11.23
C LYS A 40 -4.33 -9.18 12.49
N ARG A 41 -4.66 -10.46 12.71
CA ARG A 41 -4.19 -11.24 13.86
C ARG A 41 -2.69 -11.49 13.81
N MET A 42 -2.12 -11.62 12.62
CA MET A 42 -0.69 -11.82 12.40
C MET A 42 0.13 -10.51 12.39
N GLY A 43 -0.53 -9.35 12.40
CA GLY A 43 0.14 -8.05 12.29
C GLY A 43 0.69 -7.75 10.89
N ILE A 44 0.30 -8.53 9.88
CA ILE A 44 0.77 -8.42 8.51
C ILE A 44 0.00 -7.30 7.78
N GLN A 45 0.73 -6.38 7.16
CA GLN A 45 0.16 -5.30 6.35
C GLN A 45 0.78 -5.27 4.96
N ALA A 46 -0.06 -5.05 3.95
CA ALA A 46 0.43 -4.89 2.59
C ALA A 46 1.15 -3.55 2.41
N LEU A 47 2.35 -3.63 1.84
CA LEU A 47 3.15 -2.47 1.52
C LEU A 47 2.57 -1.76 0.28
N TYR A 48 1.94 -0.61 0.50
CA TYR A 48 1.45 0.24 -0.58
C TYR A 48 2.17 1.58 -0.60
N ARG A 49 2.40 2.10 -1.81
CA ARG A 49 2.89 3.47 -2.01
C ARG A 49 1.81 4.42 -1.55
N ARG A 50 2.08 5.17 -0.49
CA ARG A 50 1.22 6.27 -0.06
C ARG A 50 1.12 7.30 -1.20
N PRO A 51 -0.04 7.93 -1.41
CA PRO A 51 -0.16 9.02 -2.37
C PRO A 51 0.85 10.11 -2.03
N ASN A 52 1.52 10.65 -3.05
CA ASN A 52 2.51 11.70 -2.87
C ASN A 52 1.79 13.03 -2.53
N THR A 53 1.59 13.28 -1.23
CA THR A 53 0.93 14.49 -0.72
C THR A 53 1.74 15.77 -0.96
N SER A 54 3.02 15.65 -1.32
CA SER A 54 3.86 16.80 -1.67
C SER A 54 3.58 17.32 -3.08
N LYS A 55 2.96 16.52 -3.96
CA LYS A 55 2.56 16.96 -5.30
C LYS A 55 1.08 17.35 -5.27
N PRO A 56 0.72 18.62 -5.54
CA PRO A 56 -0.67 19.00 -5.69
C PRO A 56 -1.29 18.27 -6.89
N ALA A 57 -2.55 17.86 -6.76
CA ALA A 57 -3.27 17.30 -7.90
C ALA A 57 -3.45 18.37 -9.00
N PRO A 58 -3.47 17.98 -10.28
CA PRO A 58 -3.66 18.91 -11.39
C PRO A 58 -5.00 19.62 -11.23
N GLY A 59 -4.97 20.93 -10.97
CA GLY A 59 -6.16 21.75 -10.70
C GLY A 59 -6.16 22.50 -9.37
N HIS A 60 -5.25 22.19 -8.43
CA HIS A 60 -5.13 22.96 -7.20
C HIS A 60 -4.32 24.26 -7.41
N LYS A 61 -4.94 25.40 -7.07
CA LYS A 61 -4.27 26.70 -7.10
C LYS A 61 -3.14 26.72 -6.07
N VAL A 62 -1.90 26.91 -6.54
CA VAL A 62 -0.72 27.00 -5.68
C VAL A 62 -0.71 28.39 -5.04
N TYR A 63 -1.05 28.47 -3.75
CA TYR A 63 -0.93 29.70 -2.98
C TYR A 63 0.52 29.87 -2.51
N PRO A 64 1.24 30.91 -2.95
CA PRO A 64 2.57 31.20 -2.43
C PRO A 64 2.44 31.58 -0.95
N TYR A 65 3.08 30.84 -0.04
CA TYR A 65 3.26 31.30 1.33
C TYR A 65 4.49 32.22 1.41
N LEU A 66 4.50 33.10 2.40
CA LEU A 66 5.45 34.22 2.57
C LEU A 66 6.94 33.78 2.67
N LEU A 67 7.25 32.51 2.91
CA LEU A 67 8.61 31.99 3.15
C LEU A 67 9.27 31.35 1.90
N ARG A 68 8.75 31.61 0.69
CA ARG A 68 9.20 31.01 -0.58
C ARG A 68 10.64 31.37 -1.03
N LYS A 69 11.38 32.19 -0.27
CA LYS A 69 12.78 32.58 -0.56
C LYS A 69 13.84 31.55 -0.14
N ARG A 70 13.48 30.43 0.50
CA ARG A 70 14.42 29.31 0.72
C ARG A 70 14.43 28.42 -0.53
N LYS A 71 15.57 28.37 -1.24
CA LYS A 71 15.80 27.50 -2.39
C LYS A 71 15.40 26.06 -2.02
N ARG A 72 14.32 25.55 -2.62
CA ARG A 72 14.01 24.11 -2.54
C ARG A 72 14.95 23.42 -3.51
N CYS A 73 15.70 22.43 -3.01
CA CYS A 73 16.48 21.51 -3.82
C CYS A 73 15.51 20.64 -4.64
N VAL A 74 14.95 21.20 -5.71
CA VAL A 74 14.26 20.41 -6.73
C VAL A 74 15.36 19.95 -7.67
N GLY A 75 15.75 18.69 -7.55
CA GLY A 75 16.71 18.08 -8.49
C GLY A 75 16.16 18.11 -9.92
N PRO A 76 17.04 18.20 -10.93
CA PRO A 76 16.62 18.31 -12.31
C PRO A 76 16.00 16.99 -12.79
N THR A 77 14.83 17.08 -13.39
CA THR A 77 14.36 16.17 -14.46
C THR A 77 14.20 17.01 -15.70
#